data_AF-A0A8T2S4Z5-F1
#
_entry.id   AF-A0A8T2S4Z5-F1
#
_cell.length_a   1.000
_cell.length_b   1.000
_cell.length_c   1.000
_cell.angle_alpha   90.00
_cell.angle_beta   90.00
_cell.angle_gamma   90.00
#
_symmetry.space_group_name_H-M   'P 1'
#
loop_
_entity.id
_entity.type
_entity.pdbx_description
1 polymer ?
#
loop_
_entity_poly.entity_id
_entity_poly.type
_entity_poly.pdbx_seq_one_letter_code
_entity_poly.pdbx_strand_id
1 'polypeptide(L)' 'MDVQEEMELKFRLIDGTDIGPNRYPPATTVSTLKESILAQWPKENANGPKTISDITLIECW' A
#
# COMPACT_ATOMS: atom_id res chain seq x y z
N MET A 1 1.55 27.71 -1.91
CA MET A 1 0.65 26.59 -1.60
C MET A 1 1.33 25.38 -2.20
N ASP A 2 2.18 24.72 -1.41
CA ASP A 2 2.93 23.55 -1.85
C ASP A 2 1.95 22.50 -2.35
N VAL A 3 1.96 22.31 -3.67
CA VAL A 3 1.41 21.11 -4.29
C VAL A 3 2.30 20.00 -3.75
N GLN A 4 1.85 19.34 -2.69
CA GLN A 4 2.48 18.11 -2.24
C GLN A 4 2.53 17.21 -3.47
N GLU A 5 3.72 16.86 -3.94
CA GLU A 5 3.90 16.04 -5.13
C GLU A 5 3.39 14.63 -4.83
N GLU A 6 2.07 14.47 -4.88
CA GLU A 6 1.37 13.25 -4.54
C GLU A 6 1.68 12.21 -5.62
N MET A 7 2.44 11.19 -5.22
CA MET A 7 2.76 10.05 -6.07
C MET A 7 1.59 9.07 -6.04
N GLU A 8 1.11 8.68 -7.23
CA GLU A 8 0.08 7.66 -7.36
C GLU A 8 0.72 6.27 -7.26
N LEU A 9 0.44 5.57 -6.17
CA LEU A 9 0.94 4.21 -5.94
C LEU A 9 -0.20 3.20 -6.12
N LYS A 10 0.15 2.09 -6.79
CA LYS A 10 -0.71 0.92 -6.96
C LYS A 10 0.00 -0.28 -6.36
N PHE A 11 -0.65 -0.97 -5.44
CA PHE A 11 -0.09 -2.13 -4.76
C PHE A 11 -0.69 -3.40 -5.34
N ARG A 12 0.15 -4.23 -5.95
CA ARG A 12 -0.25 -5.56 -6.40
C ARG A 12 0.02 -6.58 -5.29
N LEU A 13 -1.01 -7.32 -4.92
CA LEU A 13 -0.88 -8.45 -4.01
C LEU A 13 -0.32 -9.66 -4.75
N ILE A 14 0.25 -10.59 -3.99
CA ILE A 14 0.75 -11.89 -4.51
C ILE A 14 -0.35 -12.74 -5.16
N ASP A 15 -1.60 -12.52 -4.77
CA ASP A 15 -2.79 -13.20 -5.28
C ASP A 15 -3.25 -12.62 -6.64
N GLY A 16 -2.59 -11.55 -7.12
CA GLY A 16 -2.96 -10.85 -8.36
C GLY A 16 -4.02 -9.78 -8.16
N THR A 17 -4.59 -9.65 -6.96
CA THR A 17 -5.45 -8.52 -6.61
C THR A 17 -4.64 -7.22 -6.58
N ASP A 18 -5.21 -6.16 -7.12
CA ASP A 18 -4.63 -4.82 -7.07
C ASP A 18 -5.37 -3.95 -6.05
N ILE A 19 -4.64 -3.31 -5.13
CA ILE A 19 -5.12 -2.28 -4.20
C ILE A 19 -4.66 -0.90 -4.70
N GLY A 20 -5.61 0.02 -4.87
CA GLY A 20 -5.35 1.38 -5.37
C GLY A 20 -5.91 1.63 -6.78
N PRO A 21 -5.59 2.76 -7.42
CA PRO A 21 -4.50 3.70 -7.09
C PRO A 21 -4.83 4.65 -5.92
N ASN A 22 -3.84 4.88 -5.05
CA ASN A 22 -3.91 5.87 -3.99
C ASN A 22 -2.81 6.92 -4.16
N ARG A 23 -3.12 8.15 -3.76
CA ARG A 23 -2.19 9.28 -3.76
C ARG A 23 -1.50 9.38 -2.40
N TYR A 24 -0.17 9.35 -2.42
CA TYR A 24 0.64 9.54 -1.22
C TYR A 24 1.64 10.67 -1.45
N PRO A 25 1.83 11.58 -0.48
CA PRO A 25 2.89 12.57 -0.57
C PRO A 25 4.27 11.88 -0.59
N PRO A 26 5.31 12.53 -1.15
CA PRO A 26 6.63 11.92 -1.32
C PRO A 26 7.37 11.77 0.02
N ALA A 27 6.91 12.50 1.06
CA ALA A 27 7.37 12.37 2.43
C ALA A 27 6.73 11.19 3.18
N THR A 28 5.87 10.38 2.53
CA THR A 28 5.20 9.25 3.18
C THR A 28 6.19 8.17 3.55
N THR A 29 6.17 7.76 4.81
CA THR A 29 7.02 6.67 5.28
C THR A 29 6.49 5.30 4.85
N VAL A 30 7.38 4.33 4.72
CA VAL A 30 7.03 2.92 4.44
C VAL A 30 6.02 2.39 5.46
N SER A 31 6.12 2.78 6.74
CA SER A 31 5.17 2.38 7.79
C SER A 31 3.75 2.83 7.47
N THR A 32 3.58 4.10 7.09
CA THR A 32 2.28 4.68 6.72
C THR A 32 1.70 4.01 5.48
N LEU A 33 2.53 3.65 4.50
CA LEU A 33 2.10 2.90 3.32
C LEU A 33 1.57 1.51 3.71
N LYS A 34 2.31 0.79 4.56
CA LYS A 34 1.91 -0.54 5.04
C LYS A 34 0.62 -0.47 5.86
N GLU A 35 0.45 0.55 6.70
CA GLU A 35 -0.81 0.78 7.44
C GLU A 35 -2.00 1.01 6.50
N SER A 36 -1.81 1.82 5.46
CA SER A 36 -2.84 2.09 4.46
C SER A 36 -3.25 0.82 3.69
N ILE A 37 -2.28 -0.01 3.31
CA ILE A 37 -2.51 -1.31 2.65
C ILE A 37 -3.23 -2.29 3.58
N LEU A 38 -2.84 -2.35 4.86
CA LEU A 38 -3.50 -3.19 5.86
C LEU A 38 -4.97 -2.79 6.05
N ALA A 39 -5.25 -1.48 6.09
CA ALA A 39 -6.61 -0.96 6.23
C ALA A 39 -7.49 -1.22 4.99
N GLN A 40 -6.90 -1.20 3.78
CA GLN A 40 -7.59 -1.48 2.53
C GLN A 40 -7.54 -2.96 2.11
N TRP A 41 -7.02 -3.83 2.98
CA TRP A 41 -6.85 -5.22 2.62
C TRP A 41 -8.20 -5.90 2.34
N PRO A 42 -8.37 -6.60 1.21
CA PRO A 42 -9.63 -7.26 0.88
C PRO A 42 -9.92 -8.38 1.89
N LYS A 43 -11.05 -8.28 2.60
CA LYS A 43 -11.49 -9.24 3.64
C LYS A 43 -11.77 -10.65 3.11
N GLU A 44 -11.95 -10.76 1.80
CA GLU A 44 -12.14 -12.00 1.05
C GLU A 44 -10.83 -12.80 0.88
N ASN A 45 -9.67 -12.17 1.10
CA ASN A 45 -8.38 -12.85 1.10
C ASN A 45 -8.08 -13.42 2.50
N ALA A 46 -8.45 -14.69 2.70
CA ALA A 46 -8.34 -15.42 3.98
C ALA A 46 -6.90 -15.49 4.55
N ASN A 47 -5.89 -15.25 3.72
CA ASN A 47 -4.46 -15.26 4.07
C ASN A 47 -3.84 -13.85 4.17
N GLY A 48 -4.66 -12.83 4.45
CA GLY A 48 -4.18 -11.46 4.59
C GLY A 48 -3.17 -11.25 5.73
N PRO A 49 -2.28 -10.26 5.61
CA PRO A 49 -1.37 -9.84 6.67
C PRO A 49 -2.19 -9.38 7.87
N LYS A 50 -1.79 -9.83 9.06
CA LYS A 50 -2.46 -9.42 10.32
C LYS A 50 -1.85 -8.15 10.89
N THR A 51 -0.58 -7.93 10.59
CA THR A 51 0.19 -6.79 11.09
C THR A 51 0.95 -6.12 9.96
N ILE A 52 1.36 -4.87 10.20
CA ILE A 52 2.22 -4.09 9.31
C ILE A 52 3.55 -4.83 9.03
N SER A 53 4.03 -5.62 9.99
CA SER A 53 5.25 -6.43 9.85
C SER A 53 5.11 -7.57 8.83
N ASP A 54 3.90 -8.07 8.61
CA ASP A 54 3.63 -9.12 7.61
C ASP A 54 3.63 -8.56 6.18
N ILE A 55 3.58 -7.23 6.02
CA ILE A 55 3.57 -6.57 4.72
C ILE A 55 5.01 -6.25 4.29
N THR A 56 5.40 -6.80 3.15
CA THR A 56 6.67 -6.47 2.48
C THR A 56 6.36 -5.72 1.19
N LEU A 57 6.94 -4.54 1.02
CA LEU A 57 6.85 -3.76 -0.21
C LEU A 57 8.05 -4.09 -1.08
N ILE A 58 7.80 -4.43 -2.34
CA ILE A 58 8.82 -4.73 -3.34
C ILE A 58 8.57 -3.79 -4.51
N GLU A 59 9.59 -3.06 -4.93
CA GLU A 59 9.52 -2.25 -6.13
C GLU A 59 9.66 -3.15 -7.35
N CYS A 60 8.58 -3.30 -8.13
CA CYS A 60 8.59 -4.00 -9.40
C CYS A 60 9.14 -3.08 -10.50
N TRP A 61 10.46 -2.99 -10.62
CA TRP A 61 11.17 -2.43 -11.77
C TRP A 61 12.26 -3.38 -12.23
#